data_AF-A0A7S3LYG8-F1
#
_entry.id   AF-A0A7S3LYG8-F1
#
_cell.length_a   1.000
_cell.length_b   1.000
_cell.length_c   1.000
_cell.angle_alpha   90.00
_cell.angle_beta   90.00
_cell.angle_gamma   90.00
#
_symmetry.space_group_name_H-M   'P 1'
#
loop_
_entity.id
_entity.type
_entity.pdbx_description
1 polymer ?
#
loop_
_entity_poly.entity_id
_entity_poly.type
_entity_poly.pdbx_seq_one_letter_code
_entity_poly.pdbx_strand_id
1 'polypeptide(L)'
;RINVVAYEPAFGIIGDPAKKDPRTRQSADHSMAFIVSRMLQKALTQGIPSSHQEAWKLLMLAPVDYGREALFDPSTRALMQKITFDHGGPDYDKRYPDGIPTSMEINMKGGAKFSSGMVMYPPGHAR
;
A
#
# COMPACT_ATOMS: atom_id res chain seq x y z
N ARG A 1 2.68 13.02 -5.08
CA ARG A 1 1.83 12.64 -3.93
C ARG A 1 1.26 11.26 -4.22
N ILE A 2 1.19 10.37 -3.23
CA ILE A 2 0.55 9.06 -3.34
C ILE A 2 -0.65 9.10 -2.39
N ASN A 3 -1.87 9.01 -2.91
CA ASN A 3 -3.07 8.97 -2.08
C ASN A 3 -3.63 7.56 -2.07
N VAL A 4 -3.93 7.02 -0.89
CA VAL A 4 -4.61 5.74 -0.75
C VAL A 4 -5.97 5.98 -0.10
N VAL A 5 -7.03 5.50 -0.74
CA VAL A 5 -8.40 5.62 -0.28
C VAL A 5 -8.90 4.25 0.13
N ALA A 6 -9.49 4.14 1.32
CA ALA A 6 -9.92 2.86 1.87
C ALA A 6 -11.25 2.96 2.61
N TYR A 7 -11.93 1.82 2.74
CA TYR A 7 -13.07 1.63 3.65
C TYR A 7 -12.67 1.78 5.11
N GLU A 8 -13.67 2.06 5.95
CA GLU A 8 -13.52 2.49 7.34
C GLU A 8 -12.59 1.58 8.18
N PRO A 9 -12.76 0.24 8.25
CA PRO A 9 -11.82 -0.61 8.98
C PRO A 9 -10.35 -0.46 8.54
N ALA A 10 -10.04 -0.47 7.25
CA ALA A 10 -8.65 -0.35 6.80
C ALA A 10 -8.10 1.05 7.04
N PHE A 11 -8.92 2.08 6.82
CA PHE A 11 -8.58 3.48 7.09
C PHE A 11 -8.28 3.70 8.59
N GLY A 12 -9.15 3.26 9.48
CA GLY A 12 -9.04 3.46 10.92
C GLY A 12 -8.02 2.57 11.64
N ILE A 13 -7.67 1.39 11.09
CA ILE A 13 -6.74 0.45 11.76
C ILE A 13 -5.30 0.62 11.28
N ILE A 14 -5.09 0.51 9.96
CA ILE A 14 -3.73 0.49 9.36
C ILE A 14 -3.42 1.76 8.55
N GLY A 15 -4.43 2.57 8.23
CA GLY A 15 -4.31 3.92 7.66
C GLY A 15 -4.19 5.05 8.71
N ASP A 16 -4.32 4.72 10.00
CA ASP A 16 -4.22 5.68 11.11
C ASP A 16 -2.87 6.44 11.06
N PRO A 17 -2.88 7.79 11.18
CA PRO A 17 -1.66 8.60 11.30
C PRO A 17 -0.63 8.07 12.31
N ALA A 18 -1.05 7.50 13.44
CA ALA A 18 -0.17 6.92 14.46
C ALA A 18 0.63 5.71 13.94
N LYS A 19 0.18 5.06 12.86
CA LYS A 19 0.86 3.93 12.21
C LYS A 19 1.87 4.37 11.15
N LYS A 20 2.01 5.68 10.86
CA LYS A 20 2.90 6.18 9.79
C LYS A 20 4.39 6.14 10.12
N ASP A 21 4.79 5.94 11.39
CA ASP A 21 6.19 5.77 11.80
C ASP A 21 6.41 4.43 12.54
N PRO A 22 6.32 3.27 11.85
CA PRO A 22 6.61 1.99 12.48
C PRO A 22 8.11 1.85 12.77
N ARG A 23 8.44 1.26 13.92
CA ARG A 23 9.81 1.02 14.39
C ARG A 23 10.08 -0.43 14.82
N THR A 24 9.10 -1.29 14.62
CA THR A 24 9.18 -2.74 14.86
C THR A 24 8.54 -3.48 13.69
N ARG A 25 8.87 -4.77 13.53
CA ARG A 25 8.21 -5.62 12.54
C ARG A 25 6.68 -5.63 12.68
N GLN A 26 6.18 -5.75 13.90
CA GLN A 26 4.74 -5.77 14.22
C GLN A 26 4.05 -4.41 13.98
N SER A 27 4.75 -3.29 14.08
CA SER A 27 4.15 -2.00 13.71
C SER A 27 4.17 -1.80 12.20
N ALA A 28 5.17 -2.35 11.51
CA ALA A 28 5.35 -2.22 10.07
C ALA A 28 4.36 -3.06 9.25
N ASP A 29 4.05 -4.29 9.69
CA ASP A 29 3.02 -5.13 9.07
C ASP A 29 1.58 -4.66 9.36
N HIS A 30 1.42 -3.67 10.24
CA HIS A 30 0.16 -2.95 10.51
C HIS A 30 0.23 -1.46 10.10
N SER A 31 1.17 -1.10 9.22
CA SER A 31 1.33 0.25 8.68
C SER A 31 1.08 0.24 7.18
N MET A 32 -0.07 0.77 6.75
CA MET A 32 -0.38 0.88 5.32
C MET A 32 0.69 1.71 4.59
N ALA A 33 1.26 2.72 5.26
CA ALA A 33 2.32 3.56 4.68
C ALA A 33 3.57 2.74 4.40
N PHE A 34 4.00 1.91 5.36
CA PHE A 34 5.17 1.05 5.19
C PHE A 34 4.94 -0.02 4.12
N ILE A 35 3.82 -0.74 4.18
CA ILE A 35 3.50 -1.83 3.25
C ILE A 35 3.52 -1.32 1.80
N VAL A 36 2.79 -0.24 1.50
CA VAL A 36 2.75 0.33 0.15
C VAL A 36 4.12 0.85 -0.27
N SER A 37 4.83 1.56 0.60
CA SER A 37 6.14 2.13 0.28
C SER A 37 7.19 1.05 0.04
N ARG A 38 7.18 -0.04 0.82
CA ARG A 38 8.13 -1.14 0.68
C ARG A 38 7.93 -1.88 -0.63
N MET A 39 6.68 -2.14 -1.00
CA MET A 39 6.36 -2.75 -2.30
C MET A 39 6.78 -1.86 -3.47
N LEU A 40 6.50 -0.55 -3.40
CA LEU A 40 6.92 0.41 -4.42
C LEU A 40 8.45 0.50 -4.52
N GLN A 41 9.17 0.54 -3.39
CA GLN A 41 10.63 0.55 -3.38
C GLN A 41 11.19 -0.71 -4.04
N LYS A 42 10.64 -1.88 -3.72
CA LYS A 42 11.02 -3.16 -4.32
C LYS A 42 10.81 -3.16 -5.84
N ALA A 43 9.66 -2.66 -6.31
CA ALA A 43 9.36 -2.52 -7.73
C ALA A 43 10.29 -1.54 -8.45
N LEU A 44 10.64 -0.42 -7.82
CA LEU A 44 11.58 0.56 -8.37
C LEU A 44 13.00 0.02 -8.48
N THR A 45 13.41 -0.87 -7.57
CA THR A 45 14.75 -1.47 -7.57
C THR A 45 14.86 -2.68 -8.49
N GLN A 46 13.87 -3.57 -8.48
CA GLN A 46 13.93 -4.84 -9.21
C GLN A 46 13.28 -4.77 -10.60
N GLY A 47 12.52 -3.71 -10.87
CA GLY A 47 11.65 -3.63 -12.03
C GLY A 47 10.34 -4.41 -11.84
N ILE A 48 9.45 -4.29 -12.80
CA ILE A 48 8.17 -4.99 -12.83
C ILE A 48 8.18 -5.93 -14.04
N PRO A 49 8.11 -7.26 -13.82
CA PRO A 49 7.94 -8.22 -14.91
C PRO A 49 6.67 -7.95 -15.72
N SER A 50 6.67 -8.32 -16.99
CA SER A 50 5.49 -8.20 -17.87
C SER A 50 4.37 -9.16 -17.48
N SER A 51 4.70 -10.31 -16.90
CA SER A 51 3.73 -11.28 -16.39
C SER A 51 3.20 -10.86 -15.02
N HIS A 52 1.87 -10.81 -14.88
CA HIS A 52 1.23 -10.51 -13.60
C HIS A 52 1.62 -11.50 -12.50
N GLN A 53 1.73 -12.79 -12.82
CA GLN A 53 2.08 -13.81 -11.85
C GLN A 53 3.53 -13.68 -11.39
N GLU A 54 4.45 -13.33 -12.28
CA GLU A 54 5.85 -13.08 -11.94
C GLU A 54 5.99 -11.80 -11.12
N ALA A 55 5.26 -10.74 -11.51
CA ALA A 55 5.22 -9.50 -10.74
C ALA A 55 4.69 -9.74 -9.31
N TRP A 56 3.64 -10.56 -9.15
CA TRP A 56 3.15 -10.94 -7.82
C TRP A 56 4.21 -11.68 -7.01
N LYS A 57 4.85 -12.72 -7.58
CA LYS A 57 5.90 -13.49 -6.89
C LYS A 57 7.09 -12.63 -6.48
N LEU A 58 7.50 -11.72 -7.37
CA LEU A 58 8.64 -10.85 -7.14
C LEU A 58 8.34 -9.78 -6.09
N LEU A 59 7.19 -9.12 -6.20
CA LEU A 59 6.87 -7.92 -5.42
C LEU A 59 6.16 -8.21 -4.10
N MET A 60 5.61 -9.41 -3.91
CA MET A 60 5.05 -9.84 -2.63
C MET A 60 6.06 -9.60 -1.50
N LEU A 61 5.58 -8.98 -0.42
CA LEU A 61 6.40 -8.73 0.75
C LEU A 61 6.55 -10.00 1.57
N ALA A 62 7.79 -10.41 1.79
CA ALA A 62 8.14 -11.58 2.60
C ALA A 62 8.62 -11.14 4.00
N PRO A 63 8.83 -12.06 4.96
CA PRO A 63 9.35 -11.71 6.28
C PRO A 63 10.62 -10.84 6.28
N VAL A 64 11.50 -11.02 5.28
CA VAL A 64 12.71 -10.21 5.10
C VAL A 64 12.41 -8.74 4.79
N ASP A 65 11.28 -8.45 4.14
CA ASP A 65 10.84 -7.09 3.81
C ASP A 65 10.34 -6.30 5.05
N TYR A 66 10.26 -6.97 6.20
CA TYR A 66 10.01 -6.37 7.51
C TYR A 66 11.21 -6.53 8.47
N GLY A 67 12.37 -6.94 7.94
CA GLY A 67 13.62 -7.04 8.67
C GLY A 67 14.19 -5.66 9.04
N ARG A 68 15.21 -5.65 9.90
CA ARG A 68 15.79 -4.40 10.43
C ARG A 68 16.27 -3.45 9.33
N GLU A 69 16.90 -3.97 8.28
CA GLU A 69 17.37 -3.15 7.16
C GLU A 69 16.21 -2.55 6.36
N ALA A 70 15.22 -3.36 6.00
CA ALA A 70 14.04 -2.90 5.27
C ALA A 70 13.21 -1.87 6.06
N LEU A 71 13.15 -2.05 7.38
CA LEU A 71 12.40 -1.17 8.29
C LEU A 71 12.93 0.26 8.31
N PHE A 72 14.25 0.41 8.19
CA PHE A 72 14.94 1.71 8.23
C PHE A 72 15.51 2.15 6.87
N ASP A 73 15.17 1.45 5.78
CA ASP A 73 15.61 1.81 4.44
C ASP A 73 15.20 3.25 4.09
N PRO A 74 16.16 4.16 3.84
CA PRO A 74 15.85 5.56 3.56
C PRO A 74 14.90 5.77 2.38
N SER A 75 14.95 4.89 1.37
CA SER A 75 14.10 5.00 0.18
C SER A 75 12.64 4.68 0.50
N THR A 76 12.40 3.60 1.24
CA THR A 76 11.09 3.22 1.77
C THR A 76 10.54 4.35 2.65
N ARG A 77 11.36 4.87 3.57
CA ARG A 77 10.96 5.96 4.49
C ARG A 77 10.64 7.25 3.74
N ALA A 78 11.38 7.59 2.69
CA ALA A 78 11.10 8.74 1.84
C ALA A 78 9.79 8.60 1.04
N LEU A 79 9.43 7.38 0.62
CA LEU A 79 8.14 7.11 -0.02
C LEU A 79 6.98 7.25 0.97
N MET A 80 7.14 6.78 2.21
CA MET A 80 6.11 6.89 3.25
C MET A 80 5.69 8.35 3.48
N GLN A 81 6.64 9.29 3.47
CA GLN A 81 6.36 10.72 3.62
C GLN A 81 5.50 11.31 2.48
N LYS A 82 5.36 10.59 1.36
CA LYS A 82 4.55 11.01 0.21
C LYS A 82 3.13 10.44 0.26
N ILE A 83 2.85 9.54 1.21
CA ILE A 83 1.57 8.82 1.32
C ILE A 83 0.58 9.60 2.19
N THR A 84 -0.59 9.85 1.61
CA THR A 84 -1.79 10.34 2.29
C THR A 84 -2.87 9.26 2.30
N PHE A 85 -3.75 9.33 3.29
CA PHE A 85 -4.87 8.40 3.47
C PHE A 85 -6.16 9.19 3.56
N ASP A 86 -7.16 8.78 2.81
CA ASP A 86 -8.52 9.32 2.89
C ASP A 86 -9.52 8.18 3.14
N HIS A 87 -10.56 8.47 3.93
CA HIS A 87 -11.71 7.57 4.03
C HIS A 87 -12.51 7.64 2.74
N GLY A 88 -12.84 6.47 2.17
CA GLY A 88 -13.60 6.35 0.93
C GLY A 88 -15.10 6.65 1.07
N GLY A 89 -15.60 6.79 2.31
CA GLY A 89 -16.99 7.11 2.59
C GLY A 89 -17.97 5.97 2.25
N PRO A 90 -19.28 6.29 2.19
CA PRO A 90 -20.34 5.28 2.11
C PRO A 90 -20.24 4.33 0.90
N ASP A 91 -19.66 4.77 -0.23
CA ASP A 91 -19.50 3.89 -1.40
C ASP A 91 -18.47 2.78 -1.18
N TYR A 92 -17.41 3.05 -0.40
CA TYR A 92 -16.42 2.04 -0.02
C TYR A 92 -16.98 1.18 1.11
N ASP A 93 -17.58 1.78 2.13
CA ASP A 93 -18.01 1.04 3.32
C ASP A 93 -19.12 0.02 3.01
N LYS A 94 -20.09 0.38 2.16
CA LYS A 94 -21.20 -0.54 1.79
C LYS A 94 -20.75 -1.77 1.01
N ARG A 95 -19.54 -1.74 0.43
CA ARG A 95 -18.96 -2.83 -0.36
C ARG A 95 -18.14 -3.80 0.51
N TYR A 96 -17.84 -3.41 1.74
CA TYR A 96 -17.33 -4.30 2.77
C TYR A 96 -18.53 -4.98 3.50
N PRO A 97 -18.49 -6.29 3.82
CA PRO A 97 -17.36 -7.21 3.69
C PRO A 97 -17.33 -8.06 2.41
N ASP A 98 -18.16 -7.78 1.39
CA ASP A 98 -18.14 -8.56 0.13
C ASP A 98 -16.80 -8.45 -0.59
N GLY A 99 -16.10 -7.32 -0.46
CA GLY A 99 -14.71 -7.17 -0.86
C GLY A 99 -13.90 -6.29 0.11
N ILE A 100 -12.70 -5.92 -0.33
CA ILE A 100 -11.74 -5.06 0.39
C ILE A 100 -11.52 -3.78 -0.45
N PRO A 101 -12.53 -2.90 -0.56
CA PRO A 101 -12.52 -1.76 -1.47
C PRO A 101 -11.41 -0.78 -1.10
N THR A 102 -10.43 -0.66 -2.00
CA THR A 102 -9.29 0.23 -1.86
C THR A 102 -8.92 0.84 -3.21
N SER A 103 -8.34 2.04 -3.21
CA SER A 103 -7.77 2.62 -4.42
C SER A 103 -6.52 3.43 -4.11
N MET A 104 -5.70 3.65 -5.13
CA MET A 104 -4.51 4.47 -5.04
C MET A 104 -4.41 5.41 -6.25
N GLU A 105 -4.06 6.66 -5.98
CA GLU A 105 -3.72 7.66 -6.99
C GLU A 105 -2.28 8.18 -6.77
N ILE A 106 -1.48 8.19 -7.83
CA ILE A 106 -0.14 8.75 -7.83
C ILE A 106 -0.13 9.99 -8.72
N ASN A 107 0.16 11.14 -8.10
CA ASN A 107 0.35 12.42 -8.77
C ASN A 107 1.84 12.74 -8.88
N MET A 108 2.33 12.84 -10.12
CA MET A 108 3.72 13.15 -10.44
C MET A 108 3.95 14.66 -10.56
N LYS A 109 5.19 15.11 -10.36
CA LYS A 109 5.55 16.54 -10.46
C LYS A 109 5.27 17.15 -11.84
N GLY A 110 5.31 16.36 -12.90
CA GLY A 110 5.00 16.78 -14.28
C GLY A 110 3.52 16.75 -14.64
N GLY A 111 2.62 16.62 -13.65
CA GLY A 111 1.17 16.58 -13.88
C GLY A 111 0.60 15.22 -14.27
N ALA A 112 1.45 14.24 -14.63
CA ALA A 112 1.00 12.88 -14.89
C ALA A 112 0.31 12.27 -13.65
N LYS A 113 -0.82 11.60 -13.88
CA LYS A 113 -1.61 10.93 -12.86
C LYS A 113 -1.79 9.46 -13.21
N PHE A 114 -1.64 8.60 -12.21
CA PHE A 114 -1.90 7.17 -12.33
C PHE A 114 -2.90 6.77 -11.27
N SER A 115 -3.92 5.99 -11.65
CA SER A 115 -4.94 5.50 -10.74
C SER A 115 -5.07 4.00 -10.89
N SER A 116 -5.21 3.29 -9.78
CA SER A 116 -5.55 1.86 -9.78
C SER A 116 -7.03 1.62 -10.13
N GLY A 117 -7.88 2.64 -10.05
CA GLY A 117 -9.32 2.44 -9.85
C GLY A 117 -9.60 1.78 -8.50
N MET A 118 -10.87 1.45 -8.24
CA MET A 118 -11.27 0.71 -7.05
C MET A 118 -10.96 -0.78 -7.24
N VAL A 119 -10.12 -1.32 -6.37
CA VAL A 119 -9.84 -2.75 -6.27
C VAL A 119 -10.75 -3.32 -5.20
N MET A 120 -11.62 -4.26 -5.60
CA MET A 120 -12.56 -4.94 -4.71
C MET A 120 -12.02 -6.26 -4.18
N TYR A 121 -11.36 -7.04 -5.05
CA TYR A 121 -11.04 -8.44 -4.77
C TYR A 121 -9.54 -8.66 -4.96
N PRO A 122 -8.74 -8.71 -3.88
CA PRO A 122 -7.32 -9.00 -3.99
C PRO A 122 -7.08 -10.46 -4.41
N PRO A 123 -5.89 -10.79 -4.93
CA PRO A 123 -5.49 -12.19 -5.14
C PRO A 123 -5.67 -13.01 -3.85
N GLY A 124 -6.40 -14.12 -3.95
CA GLY A 124 -6.78 -14.97 -2.80
C GLY A 124 -8.19 -14.71 -2.25
N HIS A 125 -8.89 -13.69 -2.76
CA HIS A 125 -10.33 -13.55 -2.56
C HIS A 125 -11.09 -14.68 -3.27
N ALA A 126 -12.28 -15.04 -2.78
CA ALA A 126 -13.09 -16.13 -3.35
C ALA A 126 -13.77 -15.80 -4.70
N ARG A 127 -13.59 -14.57 -5.21
CA ARG A 127 -14.19 -14.07 -6.46
C ARG A 127 -13.10 -13.85 -7.50
#